data_AF-A0A6J4II70-F1
#
_entry.id   AF-A0A6J4II70-F1
#
_cell.length_a   1.000
_cell.length_b   1.000
_cell.length_c   1.000
_cell.angle_alpha   90.00
_cell.angle_beta   90.00
_cell.angle_gamma   90.00
#
_symmetry.space_group_name_H-M   'P 1'
#
loop_
_entity.id
_entity.type
_entity.pdbx_description
1 polymer ?
#
loop_
_entity_poly.entity_id
_entity_poly.type
_entity_poly.pdbx_seq_one_letter_code
_entity_poly.pdbx_strand_id
1 'polypeptide(L)' 'HVKRLEHWRFLWPSATDGAVSISASQLSYMLDGIDWRNPRHTHRPRAAG' A
#
# COMPACT_ATOMS: atom_id res chain seq x y z
N HIS A 1 14.84 10.75 1.16
CA HIS A 1 14.30 9.75 2.11
C HIS A 1 13.67 8.64 1.28
N VAL A 2 14.19 7.41 1.33
CA VAL A 2 13.66 6.29 0.52
C VAL A 2 12.62 5.56 1.36
N LYS A 3 11.37 5.57 0.92
CA LYS A 3 10.26 4.94 1.63
C LYS A 3 10.35 3.43 1.39
N ARG A 4 10.86 2.69 2.39
CA ARG A 4 10.98 1.23 2.33
C ARG A 4 9.73 0.60 2.90
N LEU A 5 9.38 -0.55 2.34
CA LEU A 5 8.37 -1.43 2.91
C LEU A 5 8.97 -2.12 4.11
N GLU A 6 8.45 -1.84 5.30
CA GLU A 6 8.96 -2.37 6.57
C GLU A 6 8.55 -3.83 6.81
N HIS A 7 7.56 -4.37 6.09
CA HIS A 7 7.04 -5.72 6.39
C HIS A 7 6.55 -6.57 5.21
N TRP A 8 6.40 -6.04 4.00
CA TRP A 8 5.79 -6.80 2.90
C TRP A 8 6.33 -6.37 1.55
N ARG A 9 6.53 -7.33 0.65
CA ARG A 9 6.74 -7.03 -0.78
C ARG A 9 5.38 -6.67 -1.38
N PHE A 10 5.34 -5.70 -2.29
CA PHE A 10 4.13 -5.51 -3.11
C PHE A 10 3.91 -6.76 -3.96
N LEU A 11 2.88 -7.52 -3.62
CA LEU A 11 2.43 -8.63 -4.45
C LEU A 11 1.53 -8.05 -5.55
N TRP A 12 2.05 -8.08 -6.77
CA TRP A 12 1.27 -7.75 -7.96
C TRP A 12 0.47 -8.99 -8.39
N PRO A 13 -0.84 -8.86 -8.66
CA PRO A 13 -1.56 -9.92 -9.34
C PRO A 13 -0.98 -10.09 -10.75
N SER A 14 -1.13 -11.28 -11.32
CA SER A 14 -0.84 -11.51 -12.73
C SER A 14 -1.64 -10.51 -13.57
N ALA A 15 -0.95 -9.66 -14.30
CA ALA A 15 -1.60 -8.71 -15.18
C ALA A 15 -2.24 -9.47 -16.36
N THR A 16 -3.56 -9.42 -16.48
CA THR A 16 -4.30 -10.05 -17.59
C THR A 16 -3.86 -9.51 -18.95
N ASP A 17 -3.40 -8.26 -19.00
CA ASP A 17 -3.03 -7.54 -20.23
C ASP A 17 -1.65 -6.87 -20.11
N GLY A 18 -0.74 -7.45 -19.30
CA GLY A 18 0.61 -6.90 -19.06
C GLY A 18 0.68 -5.67 -18.13
N ALA A 19 -0.45 -5.04 -17.79
CA ALA A 19 -0.55 -4.01 -16.77
C ALA A 19 -1.62 -4.30 -15.70
N VAL A 20 -1.38 -3.83 -14.47
CA VAL A 20 -2.38 -3.85 -13.38
C VAL A 20 -2.92 -2.43 -13.22
N SER A 21 -4.20 -2.23 -13.51
CA SER A 21 -4.88 -0.96 -13.23
C SER A 21 -5.13 -0.82 -11.74
N ILE A 22 -4.68 0.29 -11.16
CA ILE A 22 -4.91 0.64 -9.75
C ILE A 22 -5.57 2.02 -9.65
N SER A 23 -6.39 2.22 -8.61
CA SER A 23 -6.97 3.52 -8.31
C SER A 23 -5.92 4.47 -7.71
N ALA A 24 -6.21 5.77 -7.72
CA ALA A 24 -5.37 6.76 -7.03
C ALA A 24 -5.22 6.46 -5.52
N SER A 25 -6.27 5.94 -4.87
CA SER A 25 -6.21 5.54 -3.46
C SER A 25 -5.30 4.33 -3.23
N GLN A 26 -5.27 3.37 -4.15
CA GLN A 26 -4.36 2.22 -4.08
C GLN A 26 -2.91 2.63 -4.29
N LEU A 27 -2.65 3.59 -5.18
CA LEU A 27 -1.32 4.17 -5.34
C LEU A 27 -0.84 4.85 -4.04
N SER A 28 -1.70 5.60 -3.36
CA SER A 28 -1.37 6.21 -2.07
C SER A 28 -0.96 5.16 -1.02
N TYR A 29 -1.65 4.02 -0.96
CA TYR A 29 -1.27 2.93 -0.05
C TYR A 29 0.12 2.40 -0.33
N MET A 30 0.47 2.23 -1.60
CA MET A 30 1.83 1.82 -1.98
C MET A 30 2.87 2.86 -1.57
N LEU A 31 2.58 4.14 -1.79
CA LEU A 31 3.46 5.21 -1.34
C LEU A 31 3.62 5.21 0.17
N ASP A 32 2.59 4.83 0.93
CA ASP A 32 2.60 4.71 2.39
C ASP A 32 3.18 3.40 2.93
N GLY A 33 3.58 2.48 2.04
CA GLY A 33 4.11 1.17 2.43
C GLY A 33 3.03 0.21 2.96
N ILE A 34 1.76 0.49 2.65
CA ILE A 34 0.58 -0.30 3.00
C ILE A 34 0.28 -1.28 1.84
N ASP A 35 -0.14 -2.51 2.16
CA ASP A 35 -0.64 -3.45 1.14
C ASP A 35 -1.91 -2.87 0.49
N TRP A 36 -1.84 -2.60 -0.81
CA TRP A 36 -2.90 -1.95 -1.58
C TRP A 36 -4.11 -2.85 -1.89
N ARG A 37 -3.98 -4.18 -1.76
CA ARG A 37 -5.07 -5.16 -1.96
C ARG A 37 -5.88 -5.37 -0.69
N ASN A 38 -5.24 -5.20 0.47
CA ASN A 38 -5.89 -5.26 1.77
C ASN A 38 -5.39 -4.11 2.66
N PRO A 39 -5.91 -2.88 2.44
CA PRO A 39 -5.46 -1.71 3.17
C PRO A 39 -5.88 -1.80 4.63
N ARG A 40 -5.00 -2.37 5.46
CA ARG A 40 -5.10 -2.29 6.90
C ARG A 40 -4.44 -1.00 7.34
N HIS A 41 -5.24 0.05 7.47
CA HIS A 41 -4.80 1.30 8.09
C HIS A 41 -4.40 1.00 9.55
N THR A 42 -3.10 0.86 9.80
CA THR A 42 -2.55 0.70 11.16
C THR A 42 -2.47 2.03 11.90
N HIS A 43 -3.09 3.10 11.39
CA HIS A 43 -3.17 4.38 12.08
C HIS A 43 -4.04 4.26 13.33
N ARG A 44 -3.46 3.76 14.42
CA ARG A 44 -3.96 4.04 15.76
C ARG A 44 -3.48 5.45 16.11
N PRO A 45 -4.36 6.44 16.22
CA PRO A 45 -3.96 7.68 16.87
C PRO A 45 -3.50 7.30 18.27
N ARG A 46 -2.23 7.55 18.59
CA ARG A 46 -1.82 7.64 19.98
C ARG A 46 -2.58 8.85 20.49
N ALA A 47 -3.62 8.61 21.30
CA ALA A 47 -4.40 9.67 21.91
C ALA A 47 -3.44 10.76 22.40
N ALA A 48 -3.61 11.97 21.89
CA ALA A 48 -3.00 13.15 22.50
C ALA A 48 -3.74 13.30 23.84
N GLY A 49 -3.12 12.79 24.90
CA GLY A 49 -3.49 13.11 26.27
C GLY A 49 -3.01 14.50 26.63
#